data_AF-A0A7J9VX27-F1
#
_entry.id   AF-A0A7J9VX27-F1
#
_cell.length_a   1.000
_cell.length_b   1.000
_cell.length_c   1.000
_cell.angle_alpha   90.00
_cell.angle_beta   90.00
_cell.angle_gamma   90.00
#
_symmetry.space_group_name_H-M   'P 1'
#
loop_
_entity.id
_entity.type
_entity.pdbx_description
1 polymer ?
#
loop_
_entity_poly.entity_id
_entity_poly.type
_entity_poly.pdbx_seq_one_letter_code
_entity_poly.pdbx_strand_id
1 'polypeptide(L)'
;MTHRQSNVERVLQRLTRALTRHSIGVLRVSLGLVFLGFGVQKFFPGVSPAEELAVSTLETLSLGMVSGGAALLMTAVAETFIGLTLVTGRMLKAGLVVLAGSLVGIMSPLVLFFSEMFPGAPTLEAQYVFKDIVLVAAGMVIAARALGASLVTADAERR
;
A
#
# COMPACT_ATOMS: atom_id res chain seq x y z
N MET A 1 19.77 42.27 -7.85
CA MET A 1 18.77 41.29 -7.34
C MET A 1 18.41 40.18 -8.34
N THR A 2 18.83 40.26 -9.60
CA THR A 2 18.46 39.35 -10.72
C THR A 2 19.18 37.99 -10.73
N HIS A 3 20.39 37.89 -10.16
CA HIS A 3 21.18 36.65 -10.21
C HIS A 3 20.66 35.53 -9.28
N ARG A 4 20.05 35.88 -8.13
CA ARG A 4 19.58 34.92 -7.13
C ARG A 4 18.33 34.16 -7.58
N GLN A 5 17.45 34.83 -8.34
CA GLN A 5 16.24 34.22 -8.91
C GLN A 5 16.59 33.13 -9.94
N SER A 6 17.62 33.36 -10.77
CA SER A 6 18.08 32.38 -11.77
C SER A 6 18.63 31.07 -11.18
N ASN A 7 19.20 31.10 -9.97
CA ASN A 7 19.71 29.89 -9.31
C ASN A 7 18.57 29.08 -8.68
N VAL A 8 17.61 29.77 -8.07
CA VAL A 8 16.43 29.14 -7.46
C VAL A 8 15.58 28.45 -8.53
N GLU A 9 15.30 29.12 -9.65
CA GLU A 9 14.52 28.53 -10.75
C GLU A 9 15.21 27.30 -11.35
N ARG A 10 16.53 27.34 -11.56
CA ARG A 10 17.29 26.18 -12.03
C ARG A 10 17.23 24.99 -11.07
N VAL A 11 17.28 25.26 -9.76
CA VAL A 11 17.14 24.20 -8.74
C VAL A 11 15.72 23.64 -8.75
N LEU A 12 14.68 24.48 -8.78
CA LEU A 12 13.29 24.04 -8.83
C LEU A 12 12.99 23.21 -10.09
N GLN A 13 13.52 23.60 -11.25
CA GLN A 13 13.39 22.82 -12.48
C GLN A 13 14.05 21.44 -12.38
N ARG A 14 15.25 21.37 -11.78
CA ARG A 14 15.94 20.09 -11.53
C ARG A 14 15.16 19.20 -10.56
N LEU A 15 14.66 19.78 -9.46
CA LEU A 15 13.84 19.07 -8.47
C LEU A 15 12.55 18.55 -9.10
N THR A 16 11.85 19.38 -9.86
CA THR A 16 10.62 18.98 -10.56
C THR A 16 10.87 17.82 -11.51
N ARG A 17 11.95 17.88 -12.30
CA ARG A 17 12.34 16.78 -13.21
C ARG A 17 12.69 15.50 -12.44
N ALA A 18 13.40 15.62 -11.32
CA ALA A 18 13.77 14.48 -10.49
C ALA A 18 12.53 13.82 -9.85
N LEU A 19 11.63 14.61 -9.28
CA LEU A 19 10.39 14.14 -8.66
C LEU A 19 9.47 13.48 -9.70
N THR A 20 9.24 14.11 -10.84
CA THR A 20 8.41 13.57 -11.93
C THR A 20 8.92 12.21 -12.42
N ARG A 21 10.24 12.03 -12.44
CA ARG A 21 10.87 10.79 -12.93
C ARG A 21 10.88 9.66 -11.90
N HIS A 22 11.06 9.96 -10.61
CA HIS A 22 11.35 8.92 -9.61
C HIS A 22 10.25 8.72 -8.55
N SER A 23 9.34 9.68 -8.33
CA SER A 23 8.37 9.63 -7.22
C SER A 23 7.52 8.35 -7.22
N ILE A 24 6.93 8.01 -8.37
CA ILE A 24 6.10 6.79 -8.50
C ILE A 24 6.95 5.52 -8.34
N GLY A 25 8.19 5.54 -8.85
CA GLY A 25 9.11 4.42 -8.70
C GLY A 25 9.47 4.15 -7.23
N VAL A 26 9.77 5.22 -6.48
CA VAL A 26 10.01 5.16 -5.04
C VAL A 26 8.75 4.70 -4.31
N LEU A 27 7.59 5.29 -4.62
CA LEU A 27 6.30 4.91 -4.01
C LEU A 27 6.01 3.41 -4.18
N ARG A 28 6.22 2.89 -5.39
CA ARG A 28 6.04 1.47 -5.71
C ARG A 28 6.95 0.57 -4.88
N VAL A 29 8.24 0.88 -4.82
CA VAL A 29 9.21 0.07 -4.07
C VAL A 29 8.93 0.15 -2.57
N SER A 30 8.65 1.34 -2.03
CA SER A 30 8.31 1.52 -0.62
C SER A 30 7.06 0.73 -0.23
N LEU A 31 5.98 0.82 -1.04
CA LEU A 31 4.77 0.04 -0.83
C LEU A 31 5.07 -1.47 -0.86
N GLY A 32 5.85 -1.91 -1.83
CA GLY A 32 6.26 -3.31 -1.94
C GLY A 32 7.06 -3.80 -0.74
N LEU A 33 8.00 -2.99 -0.22
CA LEU A 33 8.78 -3.33 0.97
C LEU A 33 7.91 -3.42 2.22
N VAL A 34 6.90 -2.56 2.37
CA VAL A 34 5.94 -2.63 3.48
C VAL A 34 5.16 -3.95 3.44
N PHE A 35 4.62 -4.30 2.27
CA PHE A 35 3.90 -5.57 2.09
C PHE A 35 4.81 -6.80 2.27
N LEU A 36 6.07 -6.76 1.80
CA LEU A 36 7.04 -7.82 2.06
C LEU A 36 7.34 -7.96 3.56
N GLY A 37 7.62 -6.86 4.24
CA GLY A 37 7.97 -6.87 5.66
C GLY A 37 6.86 -7.48 6.50
N PHE A 38 5.62 -7.04 6.29
CA PHE A 38 4.46 -7.57 7.03
C PHE A 38 4.06 -8.97 6.58
N GLY A 39 4.17 -9.30 5.29
CA GLY A 39 3.84 -10.62 4.77
C GLY A 39 4.78 -11.70 5.28
N VAL A 40 6.10 -11.42 5.30
CA VAL A 40 7.11 -12.39 5.77
C VAL A 40 6.94 -12.68 7.26
N GLN A 41 6.60 -11.68 8.06
CA GLN A 41 6.38 -11.87 9.50
C GLN A 41 5.23 -12.84 9.80
N LYS A 42 4.21 -12.90 8.94
CA LYS A 42 3.04 -13.79 9.13
C LYS A 42 3.33 -15.28 8.95
N PHE A 43 4.50 -15.65 8.40
CA PHE A 43 4.94 -17.06 8.41
C PHE A 43 5.44 -17.54 9.77
N PHE A 44 5.68 -16.62 10.72
CA PHE A 44 6.19 -16.92 12.04
C PHE A 44 5.09 -16.67 13.09
N PRO A 45 4.54 -17.72 13.73
CA PRO A 45 3.45 -17.58 14.69
C PRO A 45 3.80 -16.63 15.86
N GLY A 46 2.87 -15.76 16.23
CA GLY A 46 3.00 -14.86 17.38
C GLY A 46 3.94 -13.66 17.18
N VAL A 47 4.45 -13.45 15.97
CA VAL A 47 5.32 -12.30 15.65
C VAL A 47 4.52 -11.10 15.14
N SER A 48 3.36 -11.34 14.50
CA SER A 48 2.57 -10.26 13.91
C SER A 48 1.56 -9.70 14.92
N PRO A 49 1.60 -8.39 15.25
CA PRO A 49 0.61 -7.78 16.15
C PRO A 49 -0.82 -7.81 15.59
N ALA A 50 -0.97 -7.97 14.28
CA ALA A 50 -2.26 -7.98 13.59
C ALA A 50 -2.75 -9.39 13.23
N GLU A 51 -2.13 -10.44 13.79
CA GLU A 51 -2.45 -11.84 13.49
C GLU A 51 -3.92 -12.16 13.79
N GLU A 52 -4.38 -11.88 15.02
CA GLU A 52 -5.76 -12.16 15.44
C GLU A 52 -6.77 -11.38 14.59
N LEU A 53 -6.49 -10.09 14.34
CA LEU A 53 -7.35 -9.27 13.50
C LEU A 53 -7.46 -9.85 12.09
N ALA A 54 -6.34 -10.24 11.47
CA ALA A 54 -6.33 -10.79 10.12
C ALA A 54 -7.11 -12.11 10.03
N VAL A 55 -6.96 -12.99 11.03
CA VAL A 55 -7.69 -14.26 11.11
C VAL A 55 -9.19 -14.01 11.24
N SER A 56 -9.63 -13.23 12.24
CA SER A 56 -11.05 -12.93 12.49
C SER A 56 -11.71 -12.27 11.29
N THR A 57 -10.99 -11.39 10.60
CA THR A 57 -11.46 -10.72 9.38
C THR A 57 -11.70 -11.70 8.26
N LEU A 58 -10.71 -12.55 7.97
CA LEU A 58 -10.81 -13.49 6.85
C LEU A 58 -11.82 -14.61 7.13
N GLU A 59 -11.92 -15.04 8.38
CA GLU A 59 -12.97 -15.96 8.82
C GLU A 59 -14.36 -15.36 8.60
N THR A 60 -14.57 -14.11 9.01
CA THR A 60 -15.85 -13.41 8.81
C THR A 60 -16.17 -13.23 7.32
N LEU A 61 -15.19 -12.79 6.53
CA LEU A 61 -15.37 -12.60 5.08
C LEU A 61 -15.56 -13.91 4.32
N SER A 62 -14.99 -15.01 4.80
CA SER A 62 -15.14 -16.34 4.20
C SER A 62 -16.33 -17.12 4.75
N LEU A 63 -17.19 -16.50 5.57
CA LEU A 63 -18.32 -17.15 6.23
C LEU A 63 -17.91 -18.40 7.03
N GLY A 64 -16.72 -18.35 7.64
CA GLY A 64 -16.15 -19.44 8.43
C GLY A 64 -15.44 -20.53 7.61
N MET A 65 -15.37 -20.43 6.27
CA MET A 65 -14.73 -21.44 5.44
C MET A 65 -13.20 -21.46 5.58
N VAL A 66 -12.61 -20.32 5.92
CA VAL A 66 -11.15 -20.17 6.10
C VAL A 66 -10.87 -19.51 7.43
N SER A 67 -10.25 -20.25 8.35
CA SER A 67 -9.93 -19.77 9.70
C SER A 67 -8.53 -20.17 10.17
N GLY A 68 -8.12 -19.61 11.30
CA GLY A 68 -6.87 -19.93 11.99
C GLY A 68 -5.63 -19.86 11.10
N GLY A 69 -4.81 -20.91 11.14
CA GLY A 69 -3.55 -20.97 10.40
C GLY A 69 -3.69 -20.89 8.88
N ALA A 70 -4.81 -21.37 8.31
CA ALA A 70 -5.05 -21.26 6.87
C ALA A 70 -5.26 -19.80 6.46
N ALA A 71 -6.01 -19.04 7.27
CA ALA A 71 -6.24 -17.63 7.02
C ALA A 71 -4.94 -16.81 7.10
N LEU A 72 -4.13 -17.10 8.12
CA LEU A 72 -2.83 -16.47 8.28
C LEU A 72 -1.88 -16.81 7.12
N LEU A 73 -1.83 -18.08 6.69
CA LEU A 73 -0.97 -18.50 5.59
C LEU A 73 -1.38 -17.84 4.26
N MET A 74 -2.69 -17.77 3.97
CA MET A 74 -3.16 -17.14 2.74
C MET A 74 -2.83 -15.65 2.71
N THR A 75 -3.00 -14.94 3.83
CA THR A 75 -2.62 -13.52 3.92
C THR A 75 -1.11 -13.34 3.80
N ALA A 76 -0.30 -14.18 4.46
CA ALA A 76 1.17 -14.16 4.35
C ALA A 76 1.65 -14.33 2.90
N VAL A 77 1.09 -15.31 2.18
CA VAL A 77 1.43 -15.58 0.78
C VAL A 77 1.00 -14.43 -0.12
N ALA A 78 -0.23 -13.92 0.04
CA ALA A 78 -0.74 -12.81 -0.76
C ALA A 78 0.11 -11.55 -0.58
N GLU A 79 0.39 -11.16 0.67
CA GLU A 79 1.20 -9.97 0.97
C GLU A 79 2.63 -10.10 0.47
N THR A 80 3.24 -11.27 0.64
CA THR A 80 4.59 -11.53 0.13
C THR A 80 4.63 -11.47 -1.40
N PHE A 81 3.62 -12.04 -2.07
CA PHE A 81 3.50 -11.96 -3.53
C PHE A 81 3.32 -10.50 -4.02
N ILE A 82 2.44 -9.74 -3.40
CA ILE A 82 2.26 -8.29 -3.66
C ILE A 82 3.60 -7.58 -3.50
N GLY A 83 4.28 -7.82 -2.38
CA GLY A 83 5.53 -7.17 -2.07
C GLY A 83 6.63 -7.47 -3.11
N LEU A 84 6.80 -8.74 -3.50
CA LEU A 84 7.79 -9.15 -4.50
C LEU A 84 7.50 -8.54 -5.87
N THR A 85 6.24 -8.57 -6.31
CA THR A 85 5.84 -8.02 -7.61
C THR A 85 5.98 -6.48 -7.64
N LEU A 86 5.64 -5.79 -6.56
CA LEU A 86 5.82 -4.35 -6.42
C LEU A 86 7.29 -3.95 -6.36
N VAL A 87 8.15 -4.66 -5.62
CA VAL A 87 9.59 -4.32 -5.55
C VAL A 87 10.28 -4.60 -6.89
N THR A 88 10.13 -5.81 -7.41
CA THR A 88 10.84 -6.24 -8.63
C THR A 88 10.26 -5.62 -9.91
N GLY A 89 8.98 -5.26 -9.90
CA GLY A 89 8.25 -4.80 -11.09
C GLY A 89 7.86 -5.93 -12.04
N ARG A 90 8.19 -7.19 -11.71
CA ARG A 90 7.76 -8.36 -12.46
C ARG A 90 6.32 -8.71 -12.09
N MET A 91 5.53 -9.09 -13.09
CA MET A 91 4.09 -9.40 -12.92
C MET A 91 3.29 -8.28 -12.21
N LEU A 92 3.72 -7.02 -12.39
CA LEU A 92 3.17 -5.87 -11.64
C LEU A 92 1.65 -5.77 -11.70
N LYS A 93 1.04 -6.02 -12.87
CA LYS A 93 -0.43 -5.97 -13.02
C LYS A 93 -1.14 -7.04 -12.18
N ALA A 94 -0.60 -8.27 -12.14
CA ALA A 94 -1.14 -9.33 -11.29
C ALA A 94 -0.98 -8.98 -9.81
N GLY A 95 0.19 -8.47 -9.41
CA GLY A 95 0.44 -7.97 -8.06
C GLY A 95 -0.54 -6.88 -7.63
N LEU A 96 -0.86 -5.94 -8.52
CA LEU A 96 -1.83 -4.87 -8.26
C LEU A 96 -3.27 -5.37 -8.12
N VAL A 97 -3.67 -6.42 -8.86
CA VAL A 97 -4.98 -7.06 -8.69
C VAL A 97 -5.07 -7.73 -7.32
N VAL A 98 -4.04 -8.47 -6.92
CA VAL A 98 -3.99 -9.09 -5.59
C VAL A 98 -3.98 -8.01 -4.50
N LEU A 99 -3.19 -6.95 -4.67
CA LEU A 99 -3.17 -5.79 -3.75
C LEU A 99 -4.56 -5.19 -3.58
N ALA A 100 -5.32 -4.99 -4.66
CA ALA A 100 -6.67 -4.44 -4.58
C ALA A 100 -7.59 -5.32 -3.73
N GLY A 101 -7.58 -6.64 -3.95
CA GLY A 101 -8.33 -7.59 -3.15
C GLY A 101 -7.89 -7.61 -1.67
N SER A 102 -6.58 -7.63 -1.42
CA SER A 102 -6.02 -7.61 -0.07
C SER A 102 -6.38 -6.32 0.67
N LEU A 103 -6.34 -5.15 0.03
CA LEU A 103 -6.72 -3.88 0.66
C LEU A 103 -8.21 -3.83 1.04
N VAL A 104 -9.09 -4.46 0.25
CA VAL A 104 -10.51 -4.61 0.66
C VAL A 104 -10.59 -5.45 1.94
N GLY A 105 -9.87 -6.57 1.99
CA GLY A 105 -9.79 -7.40 3.19
C GLY A 105 -9.26 -6.64 4.40
N ILE A 106 -8.09 -6.00 4.27
CA ILE A 106 -7.42 -5.24 5.33
C ILE A 106 -8.29 -4.10 5.86
N MET A 107 -9.05 -3.42 5.00
CA MET A 107 -9.91 -2.29 5.39
C MET A 107 -11.27 -2.71 5.95
N SER A 108 -11.74 -3.93 5.66
CA SER A 108 -13.06 -4.41 6.08
C SER A 108 -13.33 -4.40 7.60
N PRO A 109 -12.35 -4.57 8.52
CA PRO A 109 -12.56 -4.46 9.97
C PRO A 109 -13.16 -3.13 10.41
N LEU A 110 -12.84 -2.03 9.71
CA LEU A 110 -13.39 -0.71 10.00
C LEU A 110 -14.92 -0.67 9.84
N VAL A 111 -15.51 -1.65 9.14
CA VAL A 111 -16.95 -1.79 9.01
C VAL A 111 -17.45 -2.98 9.82
N LEU A 112 -16.80 -4.13 9.70
CA LEU A 112 -17.23 -5.39 10.32
C LEU A 112 -17.11 -5.38 11.85
N PHE A 113 -16.06 -4.75 12.38
CA PHE A 113 -15.73 -4.74 13.80
C PHE A 113 -15.67 -3.30 14.35
N PHE A 114 -16.49 -2.40 13.81
CA PHE A 114 -16.43 -0.97 14.14
C PHE A 114 -16.56 -0.70 15.66
N SER A 115 -17.48 -1.37 16.34
CA SER A 115 -17.68 -1.20 17.80
C SER A 115 -16.47 -1.66 18.63
N GLU A 116 -15.71 -2.64 18.14
CA GLU A 116 -14.51 -3.15 18.81
C GLU A 116 -13.30 -2.26 18.53
N MET A 117 -13.21 -1.72 17.32
CA MET A 117 -12.15 -0.79 16.91
C MET A 117 -12.33 0.62 17.50
N PHE A 118 -13.57 1.01 17.80
CA PHE A 118 -13.92 2.34 18.31
C PHE A 118 -14.84 2.27 19.55
N PRO A 119 -14.43 1.67 20.68
CA PRO A 119 -15.20 1.63 21.92
C PRO A 119 -15.26 3.00 22.64
N GLY A 120 -14.77 4.06 22.00
CA GLY A 120 -14.60 5.40 22.51
C GLY A 120 -13.48 6.10 21.74
N ALA A 121 -12.24 5.93 22.20
CA ALA A 121 -11.03 6.27 21.45
C ALA A 121 -10.61 5.10 20.52
N PRO A 122 -9.94 5.37 19.38
CA PRO A 122 -9.52 4.32 18.46
C PRO A 122 -8.45 3.41 19.08
N THR A 123 -8.65 2.09 18.96
CA THR A 123 -7.64 1.11 19.37
C THR A 123 -6.37 1.21 18.52
N LEU A 124 -5.30 0.51 18.90
CA LEU A 124 -4.10 0.47 18.07
C LEU A 124 -4.40 -0.16 16.71
N GLU A 125 -5.16 -1.25 16.69
CA GLU A 125 -5.63 -1.94 15.48
C GLU A 125 -6.42 -0.98 14.58
N ALA A 126 -7.32 -0.19 15.16
CA ALA A 126 -8.09 0.81 14.43
C ALA A 126 -7.17 1.85 13.76
N GLN A 127 -6.16 2.33 14.48
CA GLN A 127 -5.16 3.27 13.93
C GLN A 127 -4.31 2.61 12.84
N TYR A 128 -3.89 1.35 13.05
CA TYR A 128 -3.09 0.58 12.10
C TYR A 128 -3.82 0.35 10.78
N VAL A 129 -5.11 0.00 10.82
CA VAL A 129 -5.92 -0.20 9.62
C VAL A 129 -6.29 1.15 8.99
N PHE A 130 -6.65 2.16 9.81
CA PHE A 130 -7.08 3.46 9.29
C PHE A 130 -5.96 4.15 8.47
N LYS A 131 -4.69 4.02 8.87
CA LYS A 131 -3.59 4.59 8.07
C LYS A 131 -3.43 3.93 6.70
N ASP A 132 -3.98 2.74 6.48
CA ASP A 132 -3.83 2.02 5.22
C ASP A 132 -4.63 2.65 4.07
N ILE A 133 -5.47 3.65 4.35
CA ILE A 133 -6.02 4.57 3.34
C ILE A 133 -4.89 5.20 2.49
N VAL A 134 -3.73 5.47 3.09
CA VAL A 134 -2.54 5.96 2.37
C VAL A 134 -2.00 4.90 1.41
N LEU A 135 -2.02 3.62 1.80
CA LEU A 135 -1.59 2.51 0.96
C LEU A 135 -2.57 2.28 -0.20
N VAL A 136 -3.87 2.46 0.02
CA VAL A 136 -4.90 2.45 -1.03
C VAL A 136 -4.60 3.54 -2.06
N ALA A 137 -4.40 4.78 -1.61
CA ALA A 137 -4.07 5.89 -2.50
C ALA A 137 -2.77 5.64 -3.28
N ALA A 138 -1.74 5.10 -2.61
CA ALA A 138 -0.48 4.73 -3.26
C ALA A 138 -0.70 3.64 -4.33
N GLY A 139 -1.47 2.61 -4.02
CA GLY A 139 -1.85 1.54 -4.93
C GLY A 139 -2.55 2.07 -6.18
N MET A 140 -3.48 3.01 -6.04
CA MET A 140 -4.15 3.67 -7.16
C MET A 140 -3.17 4.42 -8.08
N VAL A 141 -2.25 5.20 -7.51
CA VAL A 141 -1.23 5.93 -8.28
C VAL A 141 -0.31 4.98 -9.04
N ILE A 142 0.14 3.91 -8.38
CA ILE A 142 1.00 2.88 -9.00
C ILE A 142 0.23 2.15 -10.11
N ALA A 143 -1.04 1.82 -9.88
CA ALA A 143 -1.89 1.17 -10.87
C ALA A 143 -2.11 2.03 -12.10
N ALA A 144 -2.45 3.32 -11.92
CA ALA A 144 -2.57 4.27 -13.03
C ALA A 144 -1.28 4.31 -13.86
N ARG A 145 -0.11 4.37 -13.20
CA ARG A 145 1.20 4.33 -13.88
C ARG A 145 1.41 3.02 -14.64
N ALA A 146 1.08 1.88 -14.05
CA ALA A 146 1.21 0.57 -14.68
C ALA A 146 0.25 0.38 -15.87
N LEU A 147 -0.84 1.16 -15.93
CA LEU A 147 -1.80 1.20 -17.02
C LEU A 147 -1.47 2.26 -18.09
N GLY A 148 -0.34 2.96 -17.96
CA GLY A 148 0.17 3.88 -18.99
C GLY A 148 0.07 5.36 -18.64
N ALA A 149 -0.47 5.73 -17.48
CA ALA A 149 -0.47 7.13 -17.05
C ALA A 149 0.96 7.63 -16.77
N SER A 150 1.20 8.92 -16.97
CA SER A 150 2.47 9.59 -16.61
C SER A 150 2.20 10.86 -15.82
N LEU A 151 3.07 11.15 -14.87
CA LEU A 151 3.13 12.49 -14.27
C LEU A 151 3.78 13.43 -15.28
N VAL A 152 3.10 14.53 -15.57
CA VAL A 152 3.55 15.55 -16.52
C VAL A 152 3.60 16.88 -15.77
N THR A 153 4.61 17.69 -16.08
CA THR A 153 4.73 19.04 -15.53
C THR A 153 3.83 20.00 -16.30
N ALA A 154 3.23 21.00 -15.66
CA ALA A 154 2.34 21.98 -16.31
C ALA A 154 2.95 22.67 -17.55
N ASP A 155 4.28 22.82 -17.59
CA ASP A 155 4.97 23.43 -18.74
C ASP A 155 5.08 22.51 -19.96
N ALA A 156 4.90 21.20 -19.78
CA ALA A 156 4.89 20.21 -20.85
C ALA A 156 3.48 20.02 -21.44
N GLU A 157 2.40 20.37 -20.73
CA GLU A 157 1.04 20.35 -21.26
C GLU A 157 0.72 21.58 -22.15
N ARG A 158 1.51 22.65 -22.04
CA ARG A 158 1.35 23.90 -22.82
C ARG A 158 2.07 23.88 -24.18
N ARG A 159 2.71 22.77 -24.56
CA ARG A 159 3.44 22.60 -25.82
C ARG A 159 2.75 21.56 -26.69
#